data_AF-A0A9E0NPS7-F1
#
_entry.id   AF-A0A9E0NPS7-F1
#
_cell.length_a   1.000
_cell.length_b   1.000
_cell.length_c   1.000
_cell.angle_alpha   90.00
_cell.angle_beta   90.00
_cell.angle_gamma   90.00
#
_symmetry.space_group_name_H-M   'P 1'
#
loop_
_entity.id
_entity.type
_entity.pdbx_description
1 polymer ?
#
loop_
_entity_poly.entity_id
_entity_poly.type
_entity_poly.pdbx_seq_one_letter_code
_entity_poly.pdbx_strand_id
1 'polypeptide(L)'
;MATTHVRLKDLDSDFWEQNKELALMTPFSNFRKKAKSEKIMKAIYLIWDSKSLFRKSGMTTDEIMIDVNENFLNNKNFNWDPYEDIIEAYKDKCMSRLYKNLLQMFDEIEEIGEARLNLSWEDEEQYKQKIALFDASKKLFQEAITLQKELDEEIEAVELESEYALSMLEEVVI
;
A
#
# COMPACT_ATOMS: atom_id res chain seq x y z
N MET A 1 9.90 -4.20 -14.87
CA MET A 1 10.66 -4.90 -13.82
C MET A 1 9.71 -5.88 -13.15
N ALA A 2 10.18 -7.06 -12.75
CA ALA A 2 9.35 -8.01 -12.01
C ALA A 2 9.07 -7.44 -10.61
N THR A 3 7.82 -7.50 -10.16
CA THR A 3 7.42 -7.08 -8.81
C THR A 3 7.86 -8.14 -7.81
N THR A 4 8.52 -7.73 -6.72
CA THR A 4 8.90 -8.64 -5.64
C THR A 4 7.74 -8.74 -4.65
N HIS A 5 7.12 -9.92 -4.55
CA HIS A 5 6.00 -10.11 -3.64
C HIS A 5 6.48 -10.30 -2.20
N VAL A 6 6.05 -9.38 -1.32
CA VAL A 6 6.29 -9.52 0.12
C VAL A 6 5.32 -10.51 0.73
N ARG A 7 5.83 -11.39 1.59
CA ARG A 7 5.08 -12.41 2.34
C ARG A 7 5.20 -12.08 3.82
N LEU A 8 4.06 -11.99 4.50
CA LEU A 8 3.99 -11.82 5.94
C LEU A 8 2.84 -12.67 6.48
N LYS A 9 3.17 -13.86 7.02
CA LYS A 9 2.17 -14.81 7.53
C LYS A 9 1.59 -14.40 8.88
N ASP A 10 2.46 -13.91 9.76
CA ASP A 10 2.11 -13.40 11.08
C ASP A 10 3.05 -12.24 11.45
N LEU A 11 2.67 -11.42 12.42
CA LEU A 11 3.47 -10.25 12.82
C LEU A 11 4.66 -10.61 13.72
N ASP A 12 4.72 -11.83 14.25
CA ASP A 12 5.73 -12.29 15.21
C ASP A 12 6.95 -12.93 14.52
N SER A 13 6.81 -13.30 13.26
CA SER A 13 7.80 -14.01 12.46
C SER A 13 8.79 -13.06 11.79
N ASP A 14 10.03 -13.52 11.59
CA ASP A 14 11.11 -12.69 11.04
C ASP A 14 10.79 -12.26 9.60
N PHE A 15 10.62 -10.95 9.40
CA PHE A 15 10.31 -10.36 8.09
C PHE A 15 11.36 -10.72 7.02
N TRP A 16 12.64 -10.69 7.38
CA TRP A 16 13.73 -10.92 6.43
C TRP A 16 13.86 -12.40 6.06
N GLU A 17 13.53 -13.33 6.96
CA GLU A 17 13.50 -14.75 6.64
C GLU A 17 12.35 -15.13 5.70
N GLN A 18 11.22 -14.44 5.78
CA GLN A 18 10.11 -14.64 4.83
C GLN A 18 10.37 -13.98 3.47
N ASN A 19 11.19 -12.93 3.44
CA ASN A 19 11.41 -12.09 2.27
C ASN A 19 12.89 -12.10 1.86
N LYS A 20 13.44 -13.30 1.66
CA LYS A 20 14.88 -13.51 1.39
C LYS A 20 15.37 -12.79 0.14
N GLU A 21 14.56 -12.75 -0.92
CA GLU A 21 14.90 -12.04 -2.15
C GLU A 21 15.06 -10.54 -1.87
N LEU A 22 14.08 -9.95 -1.17
CA LEU A 22 14.11 -8.54 -0.80
C LEU A 22 15.33 -8.23 0.08
N ALA A 23 15.67 -9.13 1.01
CA ALA A 23 16.82 -9.00 1.89
C ALA A 23 18.18 -8.93 1.15
N LEU A 24 18.25 -9.34 -0.12
CA LEU A 24 19.46 -9.29 -0.96
C LEU A 24 19.50 -8.06 -1.88
N MET A 25 18.38 -7.36 -2.06
CA MET A 25 18.25 -6.22 -2.96
C MET A 25 18.68 -4.91 -2.31
N THR A 26 19.29 -4.00 -3.07
CA THR A 26 19.55 -2.62 -2.59
C THR A 26 18.27 -1.78 -2.78
N PRO A 27 17.87 -0.93 -1.80
CA PRO A 27 18.57 -0.57 -0.56
C PRO A 27 18.33 -1.48 0.65
N PHE A 28 17.42 -2.45 0.56
CA PHE A 28 16.98 -3.28 1.69
C PHE A 28 18.10 -4.11 2.33
N SER A 29 19.05 -4.63 1.57
CA SER A 29 20.18 -5.41 2.07
C SER A 29 21.09 -4.60 3.01
N ASN A 30 21.20 -3.29 2.77
CA ASN A 30 21.89 -2.37 3.67
C ASN A 30 21.01 -2.03 4.87
N PHE A 31 19.71 -1.83 4.65
CA PHE A 31 18.76 -1.52 5.72
C PHE A 31 18.61 -2.66 6.73
N ARG A 32 18.60 -3.92 6.27
CA ARG A 32 18.53 -5.13 7.10
C ARG A 32 19.53 -5.13 8.25
N LYS A 33 20.73 -4.59 8.02
CA LYS A 33 21.82 -4.53 9.01
C LYS A 33 21.57 -3.51 10.13
N LYS A 34 20.62 -2.59 9.96
CA LYS A 34 20.27 -1.57 10.97
C LYS A 34 19.42 -2.18 12.09
N ALA A 35 19.55 -1.63 13.29
CA ALA A 35 18.71 -2.00 14.41
C ALA A 35 17.23 -1.72 14.10
N LYS A 36 16.34 -2.61 14.53
CA LYS A 36 14.87 -2.52 14.33
C LYS A 36 14.42 -2.53 12.87
N SER A 37 15.29 -2.82 11.90
CA SER A 37 14.97 -2.82 10.46
C SER A 37 13.75 -3.70 10.15
N GLU A 38 13.67 -4.87 10.77
CA GLU A 38 12.55 -5.81 10.64
C GLU A 38 11.22 -5.17 11.07
N LYS A 39 11.18 -4.55 12.25
CA LYS A 39 9.96 -3.87 12.75
C LYS A 39 9.54 -2.74 11.83
N ILE A 40 10.49 -1.97 11.30
CA ILE A 40 10.19 -0.89 10.36
C ILE A 40 9.68 -1.45 9.03
N MET A 41 10.26 -2.52 8.49
CA MET A 41 9.76 -3.14 7.27
C MET A 41 8.34 -3.69 7.42
N LYS A 42 8.03 -4.30 8.58
CA LYS A 42 6.66 -4.72 8.90
C LYS A 42 5.71 -3.53 8.94
N ALA A 43 6.12 -2.41 9.55
CA ALA A 43 5.31 -1.20 9.55
C ALA A 43 5.09 -0.65 8.13
N ILE A 44 6.13 -0.64 7.28
CA ILE A 44 6.03 -0.25 5.87
C ILE A 44 5.05 -1.18 5.13
N TYR A 45 5.14 -2.50 5.33
CA TYR A 45 4.19 -3.47 4.77
C TYR A 45 2.76 -3.17 5.21
N LEU A 46 2.53 -2.95 6.51
CA LEU A 46 1.20 -2.68 7.04
C LEU A 46 0.59 -1.41 6.44
N ILE A 47 1.41 -0.38 6.22
CA ILE A 47 0.98 0.90 5.65
C ILE A 47 0.80 0.82 4.14
N TRP A 48 1.70 0.18 3.39
CA TRP A 48 1.81 0.37 1.94
C TRP A 48 1.60 -0.89 1.10
N ASP A 49 1.44 -2.07 1.68
CA ASP A 49 1.20 -3.27 0.89
C ASP A 49 -0.31 -3.50 0.71
N SER A 50 -0.74 -3.75 -0.53
CA SER A 50 -2.16 -4.02 -0.84
C SER A 50 -2.68 -5.29 -0.16
N LYS A 51 -1.79 -6.22 0.21
CA LYS A 51 -2.13 -7.45 0.96
C LYS A 51 -2.29 -7.20 2.45
N SER A 52 -1.92 -6.03 2.96
CA SER A 52 -2.10 -5.66 4.36
C SER A 52 -3.58 -5.64 4.76
N LEU A 53 -3.89 -6.17 5.95
CA LEU A 53 -5.24 -6.11 6.54
C LEU A 53 -5.74 -4.67 6.70
N PHE A 54 -4.83 -3.72 6.95
CA PHE A 54 -5.17 -2.29 7.03
C PHE A 54 -5.62 -1.71 5.69
N ARG A 55 -5.11 -2.24 4.57
CA ARG A 55 -5.55 -1.82 3.25
C ARG A 55 -6.87 -2.46 2.86
N LYS A 56 -7.08 -3.71 3.27
CA LYS A 56 -8.37 -4.41 3.09
C LYS A 56 -9.51 -3.79 3.93
N SER A 57 -9.21 -3.02 4.99
CA SER A 57 -10.23 -2.38 5.84
C SER A 57 -10.82 -1.09 5.26
N GLY A 58 -10.25 -0.55 4.18
CA GLY A 58 -10.71 0.69 3.54
C GLY A 58 -10.26 1.99 4.24
N MET A 59 -9.30 1.91 5.16
CA MET A 59 -8.70 3.08 5.79
C MET A 59 -7.81 3.86 4.81
N THR A 60 -7.77 5.18 4.98
CA THR A 60 -6.85 6.06 4.25
C THR A 60 -5.41 5.80 4.69
N THR A 61 -4.43 6.18 3.86
CA THR A 61 -3.01 6.04 4.21
C THR A 61 -2.67 6.74 5.53
N ASP A 62 -3.20 7.94 5.74
CA ASP A 62 -2.91 8.74 6.94
C ASP A 62 -3.47 8.11 8.20
N GLU A 63 -4.69 7.57 8.16
CA GLU A 63 -5.29 6.83 9.26
C GLU A 63 -4.47 5.59 9.62
N ILE A 64 -4.00 4.85 8.60
CA ILE A 64 -3.16 3.66 8.83
C ILE A 64 -1.80 4.07 9.41
N MET A 65 -1.20 5.16 8.92
CA MET A 65 0.06 5.67 9.47
C MET A 65 -0.09 6.06 10.95
N ILE A 66 -1.17 6.73 11.31
CA ILE A 66 -1.47 7.07 12.72
C ILE A 66 -1.60 5.80 13.55
N ASP A 67 -2.40 4.83 13.12
CA ASP A 67 -2.61 3.59 13.86
C ASP A 67 -1.33 2.77 14.01
N VAL A 68 -0.56 2.60 12.93
CA VAL A 68 0.73 1.89 12.96
C VAL A 68 1.74 2.60 13.85
N ASN A 69 1.78 3.94 13.85
CA ASN A 69 2.64 4.70 14.74
C ASN A 69 2.25 4.50 16.22
N GLU A 70 0.98 4.66 16.54
CA GLU A 70 0.48 4.62 17.92
C GLU A 70 0.48 3.20 18.49
N ASN A 71 -0.05 2.23 17.74
CA ASN A 71 -0.36 0.90 18.25
C ASN A 71 0.69 -0.16 17.91
N PHE A 72 1.35 -0.07 16.75
CA PHE A 72 2.36 -1.05 16.36
C PHE A 72 3.79 -0.60 16.75
N LEU A 73 4.16 0.64 16.43
CA LEU A 73 5.46 1.20 16.77
C LEU A 73 5.54 1.66 18.22
N ASN A 74 4.39 1.89 18.88
CA ASN A 74 4.28 2.47 20.23
C ASN A 74 4.94 3.85 20.30
N ASN A 75 4.79 4.65 19.25
CA ASN A 75 5.32 5.99 19.15
C ASN A 75 4.44 6.87 18.24
N LYS A 76 3.52 7.63 18.85
CA LYS A 76 2.62 8.56 18.15
C LYS A 76 3.34 9.55 17.23
N ASN A 77 4.53 10.01 17.63
CA ASN A 77 5.32 11.01 16.88
C ASN A 77 6.52 10.34 16.20
N PHE A 78 6.34 9.13 15.67
CA PHE A 78 7.40 8.42 14.98
C PHE A 78 7.88 9.21 13.76
N ASN A 79 9.19 9.44 13.67
CA ASN A 79 9.79 10.14 12.55
C ASN A 79 10.06 9.17 11.39
N TRP A 80 9.39 9.39 10.26
CA TRP A 80 9.53 8.59 9.04
C TRP A 80 10.64 9.07 8.10
N ASP A 81 11.11 10.32 8.22
CA ASP A 81 12.12 10.92 7.33
C ASP A 81 13.36 10.04 7.12
N PRO A 82 13.95 9.39 8.16
CA PRO A 82 15.14 8.55 7.98
C PRO A 82 14.92 7.28 7.15
N TYR A 83 13.67 6.97 6.83
CA TYR A 83 13.25 5.75 6.14
C TYR A 83 12.65 6.03 4.75
N GLU A 84 12.61 7.28 4.32
CA GLU A 84 12.00 7.69 3.04
C GLU A 84 12.55 6.89 1.85
N ASP A 85 13.89 6.78 1.72
CA ASP A 85 14.54 5.96 0.69
C ASP A 85 14.06 4.49 0.68
N ILE A 86 13.77 3.94 1.86
CA ILE A 86 13.32 2.55 2.00
C ILE A 86 11.84 2.44 1.63
N ILE A 87 11.04 3.41 2.01
CA ILE A 87 9.61 3.49 1.66
C ILE A 87 9.47 3.63 0.15
N GLU A 88 10.21 4.53 -0.48
CA GLU A 88 10.18 4.71 -1.93
C GLU A 88 10.63 3.44 -2.66
N ALA A 89 11.72 2.81 -2.21
CA ALA A 89 12.16 1.55 -2.79
C ALA A 89 11.13 0.43 -2.61
N TYR A 90 10.41 0.41 -1.48
CA TYR A 90 9.32 -0.53 -1.25
C TYR A 90 8.18 -0.30 -2.22
N LYS A 91 7.73 0.96 -2.34
CA LYS A 91 6.70 1.34 -3.29
C LYS A 91 7.11 0.94 -4.70
N ASP A 92 8.33 1.23 -5.12
CA ASP A 92 8.83 0.86 -6.44
C ASP A 92 8.83 -0.65 -6.69
N LYS A 93 9.39 -1.44 -5.76
CA LYS A 93 9.76 -2.84 -6.01
C LYS A 93 8.71 -3.85 -5.57
N CYS A 94 7.93 -3.52 -4.55
CA CYS A 94 7.01 -4.44 -3.90
C CYS A 94 5.54 -4.20 -4.27
N MET A 95 5.17 -2.95 -4.57
CA MET A 95 3.80 -2.66 -5.00
C MET A 95 3.61 -2.94 -6.48
N SER A 96 2.48 -3.57 -6.80
CA SER A 96 2.10 -3.80 -8.19
C SER A 96 1.76 -2.49 -8.90
N ARG A 97 1.84 -2.53 -10.23
CA ARG A 97 1.49 -1.38 -11.07
C ARG A 97 0.02 -0.99 -10.87
N LEU A 98 -0.87 -1.98 -10.74
CA LEU A 98 -2.30 -1.74 -10.51
C LEU A 98 -2.50 -0.96 -9.22
N TYR A 99 -1.83 -1.37 -8.14
CA TYR A 99 -1.99 -0.70 -6.86
C TYR A 99 -1.42 0.73 -6.84
N LYS A 100 -0.28 0.97 -7.50
CA LYS A 100 0.26 2.34 -7.67
C LYS A 100 -0.72 3.24 -8.41
N ASN A 101 -1.30 2.75 -9.51
CA ASN A 101 -2.28 3.49 -10.28
C ASN A 101 -3.52 3.78 -9.44
N LEU A 102 -3.98 2.80 -8.64
CA LEU A 102 -5.14 2.97 -7.77
C LEU A 102 -4.91 4.07 -6.72
N LEU A 103 -3.74 4.10 -6.07
CA LEU A 103 -3.40 5.16 -5.13
C LEU A 103 -3.40 6.54 -5.81
N GLN A 104 -2.79 6.65 -6.99
CA GLN A 104 -2.78 7.90 -7.75
C GLN A 104 -4.20 8.39 -8.09
N MET A 105 -5.11 7.46 -8.42
CA MET A 105 -6.51 7.81 -8.69
C MET A 105 -7.23 8.29 -7.43
N PHE A 106 -6.93 7.73 -6.26
CA PHE A 106 -7.50 8.21 -5.00
C PHE A 106 -6.97 9.59 -4.63
N ASP A 107 -5.69 9.85 -4.82
CA ASP A 107 -5.09 11.18 -4.62
C ASP A 107 -5.77 12.22 -5.54
N GLU A 108 -5.98 11.90 -6.82
CA GLU A 108 -6.67 12.78 -7.77
C GLU A 108 -8.14 13.03 -7.39
N ILE A 109 -8.84 12.00 -6.89
CA ILE A 109 -10.21 12.13 -6.38
C ILE A 109 -10.27 13.07 -5.18
N GLU A 110 -9.30 12.96 -4.26
CA GLU A 110 -9.21 13.81 -3.07
C GLU A 110 -8.94 15.26 -3.45
N GLU A 111 -7.97 15.52 -4.34
CA GLU A 111 -7.68 16.85 -4.88
C GLU A 111 -8.93 17.48 -5.53
N ILE A 112 -9.69 16.71 -6.31
CA ILE A 112 -10.96 17.18 -6.88
C ILE A 112 -11.98 17.49 -5.78
N GLY A 113 -12.03 16.66 -4.73
CA GLY A 113 -12.88 16.87 -3.56
C GLY A 113 -12.60 18.23 -2.90
N GLU A 114 -11.34 18.52 -2.61
CA GLU A 114 -10.89 19.78 -2.02
C GLU A 114 -11.19 20.98 -2.94
N ALA A 115 -10.85 20.87 -4.23
CA ALA A 115 -11.12 21.92 -5.21
C ALA A 115 -12.62 22.26 -5.28
N ARG A 116 -13.50 21.24 -5.20
CA ARG A 116 -14.96 21.44 -5.19
C ARG A 116 -15.47 22.11 -3.92
N LEU A 117 -14.87 21.84 -2.76
CA LEU A 117 -15.28 22.48 -1.50
C LEU A 117 -15.09 23.99 -1.54
N ASN A 118 -14.08 24.47 -2.27
CA ASN A 118 -13.75 25.89 -2.39
C ASN A 118 -14.63 26.67 -3.39
N LEU A 119 -15.50 25.99 -4.15
CA LEU A 119 -16.38 26.62 -5.14
C LEU A 119 -17.77 26.94 -4.56
N SER A 120 -18.31 28.12 -4.89
CA SER A 120 -19.66 28.54 -4.53
C SER A 120 -20.73 27.81 -5.32
N TRP A 121 -21.89 27.60 -4.69
CA TRP A 121 -23.11 27.10 -5.35
C TRP A 121 -23.97 28.23 -5.94
N GLU A 122 -23.75 29.47 -5.52
CA GLU A 122 -24.58 30.62 -5.86
C GLU A 122 -24.10 31.34 -7.13
N ASP A 123 -22.80 31.23 -7.43
CA ASP A 123 -22.19 31.78 -8.64
C ASP A 123 -22.37 30.79 -9.81
N GLU A 124 -22.92 31.27 -10.93
CA GLU A 124 -23.30 30.40 -12.06
C GLU A 124 -22.09 29.76 -12.76
N GLU A 125 -20.96 30.47 -12.85
CA GLU A 125 -19.74 29.93 -13.45
C GLU A 125 -19.10 28.88 -12.54
N GLN A 126 -18.98 29.18 -11.25
CA GLN A 126 -18.46 28.23 -10.26
C GLN A 126 -19.37 27.02 -10.09
N TYR A 127 -20.70 27.20 -10.18
CA TYR A 127 -21.66 26.09 -10.18
C TYR A 127 -21.38 25.11 -11.33
N LYS A 128 -21.22 25.63 -12.56
CA LYS A 128 -20.88 24.79 -13.73
C LYS A 128 -19.57 24.05 -13.53
N GLN A 129 -18.55 24.74 -13.01
CA GLN A 129 -17.26 24.12 -12.69
C GLN A 129 -17.40 23.03 -11.62
N LYS A 130 -18.21 23.25 -10.58
CA LYS A 130 -18.43 22.29 -9.49
C LYS A 130 -19.13 21.02 -9.96
N ILE A 131 -20.06 21.13 -10.91
CA ILE A 131 -20.71 20.00 -11.58
C ILE A 131 -19.71 19.26 -12.48
N ALA A 132 -18.91 19.97 -13.28
CA ALA A 132 -17.89 19.33 -14.13
C ALA A 132 -16.87 18.52 -13.31
N LEU A 133 -16.40 19.07 -12.19
CA LEU A 133 -15.52 18.38 -11.25
C LEU A 133 -16.22 17.18 -10.57
N PHE A 134 -17.52 17.28 -10.28
CA PHE A 134 -18.28 16.15 -9.76
C PHE A 134 -18.33 14.99 -10.76
N ASP A 135 -18.65 15.28 -12.01
CA ASP A 135 -18.74 14.26 -13.06
C ASP A 135 -17.37 13.63 -13.34
N ALA A 136 -16.29 14.43 -13.31
CA ALA A 136 -14.92 13.92 -13.39
C ALA A 136 -14.59 12.96 -12.24
N SER A 137 -14.86 13.36 -10.99
CA SER A 137 -14.63 12.50 -9.82
C SER A 137 -15.43 11.20 -9.89
N LYS A 138 -16.67 11.26 -10.36
CA LYS A 138 -17.53 10.08 -10.53
C LYS A 138 -16.95 9.09 -11.54
N LYS A 139 -16.39 9.59 -12.64
CA LYS A 139 -15.74 8.76 -13.65
C LYS A 139 -14.49 8.07 -13.08
N LEU A 140 -13.64 8.82 -12.38
CA LEU A 140 -12.46 8.28 -11.69
C LEU A 140 -12.84 7.21 -10.67
N PHE A 141 -13.90 7.42 -9.89
CA PHE A 141 -14.40 6.40 -8.96
C PHE A 141 -14.82 5.10 -9.66
N GLN A 142 -15.48 5.19 -10.81
CA GLN A 142 -15.89 3.99 -11.58
C GLN A 142 -14.68 3.23 -12.12
N GLU A 143 -13.67 3.95 -12.60
CA GLU A 143 -12.42 3.38 -13.05
C GLU A 143 -11.65 2.74 -11.87
N ALA A 144 -11.61 3.42 -10.71
CA ALA A 144 -10.96 2.92 -9.50
C ALA A 144 -11.63 1.63 -8.97
N ILE A 145 -12.97 1.53 -9.03
CA ILE A 145 -13.70 0.31 -8.69
C ILE A 145 -13.31 -0.85 -9.61
N THR A 146 -13.15 -0.58 -10.90
CA THR A 146 -12.73 -1.60 -11.87
C THR A 146 -11.31 -2.07 -11.56
N LEU A 147 -10.41 -1.12 -11.34
CA LEU A 147 -9.01 -1.39 -11.03
C LEU A 147 -8.83 -2.13 -9.69
N GLN A 148 -9.64 -1.81 -8.68
CA GLN A 148 -9.65 -2.51 -7.40
C GLN A 148 -9.99 -3.99 -7.58
N LYS A 149 -10.98 -4.32 -8.43
CA LYS A 149 -11.32 -5.73 -8.71
C LYS A 149 -10.18 -6.48 -9.38
N GLU A 150 -9.53 -5.85 -10.37
CA GLU A 150 -8.34 -6.44 -11.01
C GLU A 150 -7.19 -6.64 -10.02
N LEU A 151 -7.01 -5.71 -9.08
CA LEU A 151 -6.02 -5.85 -8.02
C LEU A 151 -6.37 -6.97 -7.04
N ASP A 152 -7.64 -7.13 -6.68
CA ASP A 152 -8.10 -8.21 -5.79
C ASP A 152 -7.86 -9.57 -6.44
N GLU A 153 -8.14 -9.72 -7.74
CA GLU A 153 -7.83 -10.92 -8.52
C GLU A 153 -6.31 -11.21 -8.59
N GLU A 154 -5.48 -10.17 -8.75
CA GLU A 154 -4.01 -10.31 -8.71
C GLU A 154 -3.51 -10.79 -7.35
N ILE A 155 -4.06 -10.23 -6.27
CA ILE A 155 -3.71 -10.61 -4.90
C ILE A 155 -4.10 -12.06 -4.63
N GLU A 156 -5.33 -12.46 -4.98
CA GLU A 156 -5.82 -13.82 -4.79
C GLU A 156 -4.98 -14.84 -5.55
N ALA A 157 -4.61 -14.54 -6.80
CA ALA A 157 -3.73 -15.41 -7.59
C ALA A 157 -2.35 -15.61 -6.92
N VAL A 158 -1.76 -14.54 -6.39
CA VAL A 158 -0.46 -14.60 -5.69
C VAL A 158 -0.57 -15.36 -4.36
N GLU A 159 -1.66 -15.17 -3.62
CA GLU A 159 -1.92 -15.90 -2.37
C GLU A 159 -2.06 -17.41 -2.64
N LEU A 160 -2.84 -17.81 -3.65
CA LEU A 160 -3.02 -19.21 -4.06
C LEU A 160 -1.72 -19.87 -4.54
N GLU A 161 -0.92 -19.18 -5.36
CA GLU A 161 0.40 -19.68 -5.78
C GLU A 161 1.33 -19.90 -4.58
N SER A 162 1.29 -18.99 -3.61
CA SER A 162 2.09 -19.09 -2.39
C SER A 162 1.64 -20.28 -1.52
N GLU A 163 0.35 -20.51 -1.36
CA GLU A 163 -0.20 -21.65 -0.61
C GLU A 163 0.16 -22.98 -1.28
N TYR A 164 0.03 -23.07 -2.60
CA TYR A 164 0.40 -24.26 -3.35
C TYR A 164 1.90 -24.58 -3.21
N ALA A 165 2.76 -23.57 -3.35
CA ALA A 165 4.21 -23.75 -3.16
C ALA A 165 4.58 -24.23 -1.75
N LEU A 166 3.85 -23.79 -0.72
CA LEU A 166 4.04 -24.23 0.66
C LEU A 166 3.59 -25.67 0.86
N SER A 167 2.41 -26.05 0.35
CA SER A 167 1.90 -27.42 0.45
C SER A 167 2.85 -28.43 -0.22
N MET A 168 3.42 -28.08 -1.38
CA MET A 168 4.42 -28.92 -2.06
C MET A 168 5.72 -29.09 -1.26
N LEU A 169 6.13 -28.07 -0.49
CA LEU A 169 7.32 -28.15 0.37
C LEU A 169 7.05 -29.00 1.63
N GLU A 170 5.84 -28.99 2.15
CA GLU A 170 5.44 -29.83 3.29
C GLU A 170 5.37 -31.32 2.93
N GLU A 171 4.92 -31.66 1.72
CA GLU A 171 4.91 -33.07 1.24
C GLU A 171 6.31 -33.66 0.99
N VAL A 172 7.33 -32.82 0.77
CA VAL A 172 8.71 -33.25 0.51
C VAL A 172 9.53 -33.49 1.78
N VAL A 173 9.04 -33.06 2.95
CA VAL A 173 9.73 -33.18 4.26
C VAL A 173 9.32 -34.45 5.04
N ILE A 174 8.70 -35.44 4.37
CA ILE A 174 8.33 -36.73 4.98
C ILE A 174 9.31 -37.84 4.59
#